data_AF-A0A0K2TWQ2-F1
#
_entry.id   AF-A0A0K2TWQ2-F1
#
_cell.length_a   1.000
_cell.length_b   1.000
_cell.length_c   1.000
_cell.angle_alpha   90.00
_cell.angle_beta   90.00
_cell.angle_gamma   90.00
#
_symmetry.space_group_name_H-M   'P 1'
#
loop_
_entity.id
_entity.type
_entity.pdbx_description
1 polymer ?
#
loop_
_entity_poly.entity_id
_entity_poly.type
_entity_poly.pdbx_seq_one_letter_code
_entity_poly.pdbx_strand_id
1 'polypeptide(L)'
;MMVGSYSSTSSSQPFPLSKLIFTFVQRIAAPISSRILIKAEKSPSFKRYFVLPPARTYYFYEAKIKYPVLLMFNSKKTNVPRMCEKKQLDLGSKLLAESLLMFVASIFAFNEYYKSKKCDVEDEYIEFLKESGHRINRIVLHSPDIDRLNNELLSIMSGTLS
;
A
#
# COMPACT_ATOMS: atom_id res chain seq x y z
N MET A 1 20.48 26.44 -26.36
CA MET A 1 19.05 26.45 -25.96
C MET A 1 18.37 25.23 -26.56
N MET A 2 17.71 24.41 -25.73
CA MET A 2 16.47 23.67 -25.97
C MET A 2 16.38 22.53 -24.95
N VAL A 3 15.83 22.85 -23.80
CA VAL A 3 15.32 21.91 -22.80
C VAL A 3 14.05 21.30 -23.40
N GLY A 4 14.04 19.99 -23.63
CA GLY A 4 12.87 19.28 -24.12
C GLY A 4 11.77 19.27 -23.05
N SER A 5 10.66 19.94 -23.35
CA SER A 5 9.46 20.00 -22.54
C SER A 5 8.85 18.61 -22.37
N TYR A 6 8.72 18.15 -21.12
CA TYR A 6 7.81 17.06 -20.77
C TYR A 6 6.41 17.64 -20.59
N SER A 7 5.67 17.81 -21.69
CA SER A 7 4.23 18.03 -21.63
C SER A 7 3.54 16.71 -21.27
N SER A 8 3.37 16.48 -19.97
CA SER A 8 2.39 15.52 -19.45
C SER A 8 1.13 16.28 -19.08
N THR A 9 0.17 16.28 -20.00
CA THR A 9 -1.20 16.69 -19.76
C THR A 9 -1.89 15.64 -18.89
N SER A 10 -1.99 15.89 -17.58
CA SER A 10 -3.10 15.44 -16.75
C SER A 10 -3.22 16.38 -15.55
N SER A 11 -4.31 17.14 -15.54
CA SER A 11 -4.69 18.17 -14.58
C SER A 11 -5.03 17.62 -13.19
N SER A 12 -4.01 17.25 -12.44
CA SER A 12 -4.04 17.16 -10.98
C SER A 12 -2.65 17.52 -10.52
N GLN A 13 -2.42 18.75 -10.08
CA GLN A 13 -1.13 19.13 -9.52
C GLN A 13 -0.83 18.13 -8.39
N PRO A 14 0.19 17.27 -8.51
CA PRO A 14 0.51 16.36 -7.42
C PRO A 14 0.85 17.25 -6.23
N PHE A 15 0.11 17.10 -5.13
CA PHE A 15 0.38 17.84 -3.90
C PHE A 15 1.90 17.81 -3.64
N PRO A 16 2.54 18.95 -3.32
CA PRO A 16 3.99 19.04 -3.14
C PRO A 16 4.54 18.00 -2.14
N LEU A 17 3.67 17.51 -1.26
CA LEU A 17 3.93 16.41 -0.33
C LEU A 17 4.32 15.09 -1.01
N SER A 18 3.66 14.69 -2.10
CA SER A 18 3.96 13.44 -2.80
C SER A 18 5.37 13.44 -3.38
N LYS A 19 5.78 14.56 -3.99
CA LYS A 19 7.13 14.77 -4.51
C LYS A 19 8.17 14.81 -3.40
N LEU A 20 7.81 15.35 -2.23
CA LEU A 20 8.69 15.36 -1.06
C LEU A 20 8.93 13.95 -0.53
N ILE A 21 7.88 13.13 -0.38
CA ILE A 21 7.98 11.73 0.03
C ILE A 21 8.87 10.94 -0.94
N PHE A 22 8.62 11.08 -2.24
CA PHE A 22 9.44 10.44 -3.28
C PHE A 22 10.92 10.81 -3.15
N THR A 23 11.20 12.11 -3.02
CA THR A 23 12.58 12.60 -2.91
C THR A 23 13.23 12.13 -1.60
N PHE A 24 12.47 12.06 -0.50
CA PHE A 24 12.97 11.57 0.79
C PHE A 24 13.38 10.10 0.73
N VAL A 25 12.55 9.24 0.11
CA VAL A 25 12.89 7.83 -0.14
C VAL A 25 14.18 7.72 -0.95
N GLN A 26 14.35 8.55 -1.99
CA GLN A 26 15.59 8.60 -2.77
C GLN A 26 16.81 9.00 -1.93
N ARG A 27 16.67 9.94 -1.00
CA ARG A 27 17.77 10.34 -0.10
C ARG A 27 18.18 9.20 0.84
N ILE A 28 17.23 8.40 1.31
CA ILE A 28 17.51 7.21 2.14
C ILE A 28 18.11 6.07 1.30
N ALA A 29 17.67 5.91 0.06
CA ALA A 29 18.18 4.87 -0.85
C ALA A 29 19.63 5.11 -1.27
N ALA A 30 20.06 6.37 -1.39
CA ALA A 30 21.40 6.75 -1.83
C ALA A 30 22.55 6.09 -1.02
N PRO A 31 22.62 6.21 0.33
CA PRO A 31 23.68 5.57 1.12
C PRO A 31 23.65 4.04 1.03
N ILE A 32 22.46 3.43 0.92
CA ILE A 32 22.29 1.98 0.80
C ILE A 32 22.87 1.49 -0.52
N SER A 33 22.58 2.20 -1.63
CA SER A 33 23.09 1.85 -2.96
C SER A 33 24.62 1.88 -3.02
N SER A 34 25.27 2.87 -2.39
CA SER A 34 26.73 2.95 -2.32
C SER A 34 27.36 1.78 -1.56
N ARG A 35 26.70 1.30 -0.49
CA ARG A 35 27.18 0.12 0.25
C ARG A 35 27.05 -1.15 -0.57
N ILE A 36 25.95 -1.30 -1.30
CA ILE A 36 25.71 -2.43 -2.22
C ILE A 36 26.75 -2.42 -3.34
N LEU A 37 27.09 -1.24 -3.88
CA LEU A 37 28.09 -1.07 -4.92
C LEU A 37 29.47 -1.56 -4.46
N ILE A 38 29.95 -1.09 -3.31
CA ILE A 38 31.25 -1.50 -2.74
C ILE A 38 31.28 -3.02 -2.50
N LYS A 39 30.16 -3.60 -2.05
CA LYS A 39 30.06 -5.05 -1.82
C LYS A 39 30.06 -5.84 -3.13
N ALA A 40 29.44 -5.31 -4.18
CA ALA A 40 29.40 -5.91 -5.51
C ALA A 40 30.76 -5.85 -6.23
N GLU A 41 31.56 -4.82 -5.96
CA GLU A 41 32.95 -4.76 -6.44
C GLU A 41 33.84 -5.78 -5.75
N LYS A 42 33.63 -6.03 -4.45
CA LYS A 42 34.41 -7.00 -3.66
C LYS A 42 34.04 -8.46 -3.93
N SER A 43 32.78 -8.76 -4.29
CA SER A 43 32.29 -10.13 -4.45
C SER A 43 31.63 -10.37 -5.82
N PRO A 44 32.23 -11.22 -6.69
CA PRO A 44 31.67 -11.52 -8.00
C PRO A 44 30.36 -12.32 -7.92
N SER A 45 30.18 -13.18 -6.91
CA SER A 45 28.95 -13.94 -6.70
C SER A 45 27.77 -13.03 -6.36
N PHE A 46 27.99 -12.05 -5.46
CA PHE A 46 26.96 -11.08 -5.09
C PHE A 46 26.55 -10.20 -6.28
N LYS A 47 27.54 -9.74 -7.05
CA LYS A 47 27.33 -8.99 -8.30
C LYS A 47 26.48 -9.76 -9.30
N ARG A 48 26.74 -11.05 -9.53
CA ARG A 48 26.04 -11.85 -10.54
C ARG A 48 24.63 -12.24 -10.15
N TYR A 49 24.37 -12.52 -8.88
CA TYR A 49 23.05 -12.98 -8.44
C TYR A 49 22.11 -11.84 -8.06
N PHE A 50 22.61 -10.76 -7.47
CA PHE A 50 21.75 -9.67 -6.98
C PHE A 50 21.78 -8.46 -7.89
N VAL A 51 22.96 -7.95 -8.26
CA VAL A 51 23.10 -6.60 -8.87
C VAL A 51 22.91 -6.60 -10.39
N LEU A 52 23.46 -7.60 -11.07
CA LEU A 52 23.40 -7.72 -12.54
C LEU A 52 22.00 -8.08 -13.08
N PRO A 53 21.21 -8.97 -12.44
CA PRO A 53 19.88 -9.30 -12.94
C PRO A 53 18.93 -8.10 -13.07
N PRO A 54 18.78 -7.21 -12.06
CA PRO A 54 17.93 -6.02 -12.19
C PRO A 54 18.49 -5.01 -13.22
N ALA A 55 19.82 -4.92 -13.38
CA ALA A 55 20.39 -4.09 -14.45
C ALA A 55 20.08 -4.65 -15.85
N ARG A 56 20.10 -5.98 -16.01
CA ARG A 56 19.80 -6.64 -17.28
C ARG A 56 18.31 -6.57 -17.62
N THR A 57 17.42 -6.71 -16.64
CA THR A 57 15.97 -6.55 -16.86
C THR A 57 15.63 -5.11 -17.25
N TYR A 58 16.28 -4.12 -16.63
CA TYR A 58 16.15 -2.73 -17.05
C TYR A 58 16.57 -2.52 -18.51
N TYR A 59 17.75 -3.03 -18.89
CA TYR A 59 18.21 -2.97 -20.28
C TYR A 59 17.26 -3.69 -21.25
N PHE A 60 16.73 -4.85 -20.87
CA PHE A 60 15.75 -5.59 -21.65
C PHE A 60 14.46 -4.79 -21.86
N TYR A 61 13.95 -4.15 -20.80
CA TYR A 61 12.79 -3.28 -20.87
C TYR A 61 13.03 -2.11 -21.83
N GLU A 62 14.19 -1.45 -21.70
CA GLU A 62 14.53 -0.36 -22.61
C GLU A 62 14.64 -0.84 -24.07
N ALA A 63 15.37 -1.93 -24.31
CA ALA A 63 15.61 -2.47 -25.65
C ALA A 63 14.34 -3.01 -26.33
N LYS A 64 13.41 -3.61 -25.60
CA LYS A 64 12.21 -4.25 -26.17
C LYS A 64 10.96 -3.38 -26.15
N ILE A 65 10.83 -2.49 -25.18
CA ILE A 65 9.60 -1.71 -25.00
C ILE A 65 9.88 -0.26 -25.38
N LYS A 66 10.79 0.40 -24.68
CA LYS A 66 11.00 1.84 -24.83
C LYS A 66 11.45 2.23 -26.24
N TYR A 67 12.50 1.59 -26.77
CA TYR A 67 13.04 1.95 -28.07
C TYR A 67 12.16 1.56 -29.25
N PRO A 68 11.54 0.35 -29.30
CA PRO A 68 10.62 0.00 -30.38
C PRO A 68 9.35 0.87 -30.39
N VAL A 69 8.79 1.16 -29.21
CA VAL A 69 7.66 2.08 -29.08
C VAL A 69 8.07 3.48 -29.58
N LEU A 70 9.23 3.97 -29.16
CA LEU A 70 9.68 5.31 -29.57
C LEU A 70 10.03 5.37 -31.06
N LEU A 71 10.51 4.29 -31.67
CA LEU A 71 10.72 4.19 -33.12
C LEU A 71 9.39 4.18 -33.89
N MET A 72 8.34 3.58 -33.31
CA MET A 72 6.99 3.57 -33.89
C MET A 72 6.35 4.97 -33.86
N PHE A 73 6.60 5.76 -32.83
CA PHE A 73 6.03 7.11 -32.66
C PHE A 73 6.91 8.25 -33.17
N ASN A 74 8.23 8.07 -33.24
CA ASN A 74 9.18 9.06 -33.75
C ASN A 74 10.08 8.41 -34.80
N SER A 75 10.02 8.87 -36.06
CA SER A 75 10.81 8.37 -37.21
C SER A 75 12.34 8.56 -37.11
N LYS A 76 12.90 8.82 -35.91
CA LYS A 76 14.35 8.90 -35.67
C LYS A 76 14.83 7.58 -35.09
N LYS A 77 15.77 6.93 -35.78
CA LYS A 77 16.51 5.76 -35.28
C LYS A 77 17.23 6.11 -33.98
N THR A 78 16.76 5.56 -32.86
CA THR A 78 17.44 5.66 -31.57
C THR A 78 18.35 4.45 -31.38
N ASN A 79 19.66 4.67 -31.31
CA ASN A 79 20.60 3.61 -30.94
C ASN A 79 20.53 3.34 -29.43
N VAL A 80 20.38 2.07 -29.06
CA VAL A 80 20.44 1.64 -27.67
C VAL A 80 21.90 1.73 -27.20
N PRO A 81 22.25 2.62 -26.26
CA PRO A 81 23.61 2.73 -25.77
C PRO A 81 23.96 1.45 -24.98
N ARG A 82 24.99 0.73 -25.42
CA ARG A 82 25.53 -0.41 -24.66
C ARG A 82 26.18 0.12 -23.38
N MET A 83 25.62 -0.23 -22.23
CA MET A 83 26.09 0.24 -20.93
C MET A 83 27.43 -0.41 -20.57
N CYS A 84 28.44 0.41 -20.27
CA CYS A 84 29.72 -0.05 -19.71
C CYS A 84 29.49 -0.79 -18.37
N GLU A 85 30.30 -1.81 -18.09
CA GLU A 85 30.14 -2.70 -16.94
C GLU A 85 30.06 -1.95 -15.60
N LYS A 86 30.85 -0.88 -15.42
CA LYS A 86 30.81 -0.04 -14.22
C LYS A 86 29.46 0.68 -14.04
N LYS A 87 28.87 1.15 -15.14
CA LYS A 87 27.55 1.83 -15.12
C LYS A 87 26.42 0.85 -14.85
N GLN A 88 26.52 -0.39 -15.34
CA GLN A 88 25.55 -1.44 -15.03
C GLN A 88 25.54 -1.78 -13.54
N LEU A 89 26.71 -1.76 -12.90
CA LEU A 89 26.84 -2.03 -11.47
C LEU A 89 26.21 -0.91 -10.62
N ASP A 90 26.46 0.35 -10.96
CA ASP A 90 25.86 1.51 -10.30
C ASP A 90 24.34 1.52 -10.44
N LEU A 91 23.83 1.31 -11.66
CA LEU A 91 22.40 1.25 -11.94
C LEU A 91 21.72 0.09 -11.20
N GLY A 92 22.29 -1.11 -11.28
CA GLY A 92 21.77 -2.28 -10.59
C GLY A 92 21.74 -2.11 -9.07
N SER A 93 22.77 -1.47 -8.49
CA SER A 93 22.86 -1.25 -7.04
C SER A 93 21.81 -0.25 -6.55
N LYS A 94 21.52 0.80 -7.34
CA LYS A 94 20.44 1.75 -7.06
C LYS A 94 19.07 1.10 -7.13
N LEU A 95 18.79 0.35 -8.20
CA LEU A 95 17.52 -0.36 -8.39
C LEU A 95 17.26 -1.39 -7.28
N LEU A 96 18.28 -2.13 -6.87
CA LEU A 96 18.16 -3.05 -5.74
C LEU A 96 17.85 -2.34 -4.43
N ALA A 97 18.53 -1.23 -4.14
CA ALA A 97 18.31 -0.48 -2.90
C ALA A 97 16.87 0.03 -2.82
N GLU A 98 16.36 0.60 -3.92
CA GLU A 98 14.98 1.07 -4.01
C GLU A 98 13.97 -0.08 -3.87
N SER A 99 14.22 -1.21 -4.56
CA SER A 99 13.37 -2.40 -4.47
C SER A 99 13.31 -2.96 -3.04
N LEU A 100 14.44 -2.97 -2.33
CA LEU A 100 14.51 -3.43 -0.94
C LEU A 100 13.71 -2.52 0.00
N LEU A 101 13.83 -1.20 -0.17
CA LEU A 101 13.05 -0.25 0.63
C LEU A 101 11.55 -0.38 0.36
N MET A 102 11.16 -0.52 -0.91
CA MET A 102 9.76 -0.75 -1.28
C MET A 102 9.24 -2.06 -0.71
N PHE A 103 10.05 -3.12 -0.67
CA PHE A 103 9.67 -4.39 -0.07
C PHE A 103 9.41 -4.27 1.44
N VAL A 104 10.29 -3.58 2.17
CA VAL A 104 10.09 -3.32 3.61
C VAL A 104 8.84 -2.48 3.85
N ALA A 105 8.64 -1.40 3.08
CA ALA A 105 7.46 -0.56 3.17
C ALA A 105 6.18 -1.35 2.87
N SER A 106 6.20 -2.22 1.86
CA SER A 106 5.07 -3.07 1.49
C SER A 106 4.73 -4.08 2.59
N ILE A 107 5.72 -4.67 3.28
CA ILE A 107 5.47 -5.56 4.42
C ILE A 107 4.76 -4.82 5.55
N PHE A 108 5.24 -3.62 5.89
CA PHE A 108 4.61 -2.78 6.93
C PHE A 108 3.17 -2.43 6.56
N ALA A 109 2.94 -1.94 5.34
CA ALA A 109 1.62 -1.59 4.85
C ALA A 109 0.68 -2.81 4.82
N PHE A 110 1.18 -3.98 4.41
CA PHE A 110 0.38 -5.21 4.38
C PHE A 110 0.00 -5.67 5.79
N ASN A 111 0.93 -5.57 6.75
CA ASN A 111 0.66 -5.92 8.14
C ASN A 111 -0.39 -4.98 8.76
N GLU A 112 -0.29 -3.68 8.50
CA GLU A 112 -1.29 -2.70 8.95
C GLU A 112 -2.65 -2.98 8.32
N TYR A 113 -2.70 -3.25 7.02
CA TYR A 113 -3.93 -3.63 6.32
C TYR A 113 -4.59 -4.87 6.93
N TYR A 114 -3.80 -5.90 7.24
CA TYR A 114 -4.30 -7.12 7.87
C TYR A 114 -4.82 -6.87 9.30
N LYS A 115 -4.17 -5.99 10.06
CA LYS A 115 -4.64 -5.58 11.38
C LYS A 115 -5.93 -4.75 11.29
N SER A 116 -6.01 -3.81 10.37
CA SER A 116 -7.21 -2.98 10.14
C SER A 116 -8.42 -3.87 9.85
N LYS A 117 -8.27 -4.85 8.96
CA LYS A 117 -9.36 -5.79 8.64
C LYS A 117 -9.89 -6.57 9.83
N LYS A 118 -9.03 -6.92 10.79
CA LYS A 118 -9.47 -7.61 12.01
C LYS A 118 -10.24 -6.66 12.93
N CYS A 119 -9.78 -5.41 13.05
CA CYS A 119 -10.46 -4.38 13.81
C CYS A 119 -11.85 -4.09 13.23
N ASP A 120 -11.96 -3.94 11.90
CA ASP A 120 -13.25 -3.66 11.25
C ASP A 120 -14.29 -4.76 11.54
N VAL A 121 -13.84 -6.02 11.54
CA VAL A 121 -14.69 -7.17 11.88
C VAL A 121 -15.06 -7.19 13.37
N GLU A 122 -14.10 -6.92 14.26
CA GLU A 122 -14.35 -6.82 15.72
C GLU A 122 -15.32 -5.68 16.05
N ASP A 123 -15.21 -4.54 15.37
CA ASP A 123 -16.08 -3.38 15.55
C ASP A 123 -17.53 -3.69 15.12
N GLU A 124 -17.72 -4.41 14.01
CA GLU A 124 -19.04 -4.86 13.55
C GLU A 124 -19.70 -5.81 14.56
N TYR A 125 -18.93 -6.74 15.15
CA TYR A 125 -19.43 -7.62 16.22
C TYR A 125 -19.81 -6.84 17.48
N ILE A 126 -19.02 -5.85 17.88
CA ILE A 126 -19.30 -5.01 19.06
C ILE A 126 -20.57 -4.18 18.83
N GLU A 127 -20.77 -3.66 17.63
CA GLU A 127 -21.98 -2.90 17.28
C GLU A 127 -23.24 -3.79 17.34
N PHE A 128 -23.16 -5.01 16.80
CA PHE A 128 -24.24 -6.00 16.90
C PHE A 128 -24.59 -6.37 18.36
N LEU A 129 -23.58 -6.55 19.22
CA LEU A 129 -23.78 -6.83 20.64
C LEU A 129 -24.43 -5.64 21.37
N LYS A 130 -24.01 -4.42 21.05
CA LYS A 130 -24.56 -3.19 21.61
C LYS A 130 -26.02 -3.00 21.21
N GLU A 131 -26.35 -3.27 19.95
CA GLU A 131 -27.72 -3.23 19.46
C GLU A 131 -28.60 -4.30 20.14
N SER A 132 -28.11 -5.53 20.25
CA SER A 132 -28.82 -6.61 20.96
C SER A 132 -29.07 -6.25 22.43
N GLY A 133 -28.08 -5.69 23.12
CA GLY A 133 -28.23 -5.19 24.50
C GLY A 133 -29.26 -4.07 24.61
N HIS A 134 -29.29 -3.15 23.63
CA HIS A 134 -30.26 -2.07 23.61
C HIS A 134 -31.70 -2.59 23.40
N ARG A 135 -31.88 -3.61 22.54
CA ARG A 135 -33.17 -4.29 22.35
C ARG A 135 -33.64 -4.99 23.62
N ILE A 136 -32.75 -5.69 24.31
CA ILE A 136 -33.05 -6.34 25.60
C ILE A 136 -33.46 -5.30 26.64
N ASN A 137 -32.69 -4.22 26.78
CA ASN A 137 -33.01 -3.16 27.75
C ASN A 137 -34.38 -2.53 27.46
N ARG A 138 -34.74 -2.34 26.19
CA ARG A 138 -36.05 -1.81 25.82
C ARG A 138 -37.20 -2.75 26.23
N ILE A 139 -37.02 -4.06 26.09
CA ILE A 139 -38.02 -5.06 26.50
C ILE A 139 -38.14 -5.09 28.03
N VAL A 140 -37.02 -5.10 28.75
CA VAL A 140 -36.97 -5.08 30.22
C VAL A 140 -37.68 -3.84 30.79
N LEU A 141 -37.57 -2.69 30.11
CA LEU A 141 -38.30 -1.47 30.51
C LEU A 141 -39.82 -1.56 30.33
N HIS A 142 -40.33 -2.43 29.45
CA HIS A 142 -41.78 -2.67 29.28
C HIS A 142 -42.32 -3.77 30.21
N SER A 143 -41.46 -4.60 30.80
CA SER A 143 -41.86 -5.62 31.78
C SER A 143 -42.62 -5.11 33.01
N PRO A 144 -42.26 -3.98 33.67
CA PRO A 144 -43.00 -3.52 34.86
C PRO A 144 -44.46 -3.13 34.57
N ASP A 145 -44.76 -2.70 33.34
CA ASP A 145 -46.13 -2.38 32.93
C ASP A 145 -46.96 -3.66 32.75
N ILE A 146 -46.37 -4.73 32.22
CA ILE A 146 -47.01 -6.05 32.11
C ILE A 146 -47.35 -6.61 33.50
N ASP A 147 -46.43 -6.47 34.47
CA ASP A 147 -46.66 -6.93 35.84
C ASP A 147 -47.75 -6.12 36.55
N ARG A 148 -47.83 -4.81 36.31
CA ARG A 148 -48.92 -3.96 36.81
C ARG A 148 -50.26 -4.37 36.21
N LEU A 149 -50.31 -4.59 34.90
CA LEU A 149 -51.54 -5.02 34.21
C LEU A 149 -52.03 -6.38 34.72
N ASN A 150 -51.11 -7.33 34.93
CA ASN A 150 -51.45 -8.64 35.50
C ASN A 150 -52.03 -8.54 36.92
N ASN A 151 -51.46 -7.67 37.76
CA ASN A 151 -51.96 -7.48 39.12
C ASN A 151 -53.33 -6.77 39.16
N GLU A 152 -53.60 -5.85 38.23
CA GLU A 152 -54.94 -5.25 38.07
C GLU A 152 -55.96 -6.27 37.56
N LEU A 153 -55.60 -7.13 36.61
CA LEU A 153 -56.49 -8.20 36.17
C LEU A 153 -56.79 -9.20 37.29
N LEU A 154 -55.81 -9.55 38.11
CA LEU A 154 -56.01 -10.43 39.27
C LEU A 154 -56.95 -9.83 40.32
N SER A 155 -56.88 -8.52 40.55
CA SER A 155 -57.81 -7.84 41.48
C SER A 155 -59.24 -7.79 40.94
N ILE A 156 -59.43 -7.62 39.63
CA ILE A 156 -60.75 -7.66 38.98
C ILE A 156 -61.33 -9.09 38.98
N MET A 157 -60.53 -10.10 38.68
CA MET A 157 -60.99 -11.50 38.69
C MET A 157 -61.33 -11.99 40.09
N SER A 158 -60.56 -11.60 41.11
CA SER A 158 -60.86 -11.94 42.50
C SER A 158 -62.08 -11.20 43.06
N GLY A 159 -62.31 -9.95 42.63
CA GLY A 159 -63.50 -9.17 43.00
C GLY A 159 -64.80 -9.60 42.31
N THR A 160 -64.73 -10.37 41.22
CA THR A 160 -65.91 -10.88 40.49
C THR A 160 -66.29 -12.32 40.86
N LEU A 161 -65.48 -12.99 41.69
CA LEU A 161 -65.68 -14.35 42.21
C LEU A 161 -66.23 -14.39 43.64
N SER A 162 -66.56 -13.23 44.23
CA SER A 162 -67.25 -13.07 45.52
C SER A 162 -68.63 -12.46 45.33
#